data_AF-A0A450W5F8-F1
#
_entry.id   AF-A0A450W5F8-F1
#
_cell.length_a   1.000
_cell.length_b   1.000
_cell.length_c   1.000
_cell.angle_alpha   90.00
_cell.angle_beta   90.00
_cell.angle_gamma   90.00
#
_symmetry.space_group_name_H-M   'P 1'
#
loop_
_entity.id
_entity.type
_entity.pdbx_description
1 polymer ?
#
loop_
_entity_poly.entity_id
_entity_poly.type
_entity_poly.pdbx_seq_one_letter_code
_entity_poly.pdbx_strand_id
1 'polypeptide(L)'
;MEKNITVDVKNLDAFLRKNKSLDLRKADLRHKPGIEACKWTGLEQEKGTLLPQLKAYQRLLRVLPDDSAVPNTANIAKALLKKGIHSALQIAYTPKKTFIEDNSKIFAGDADLAERVHRRAVACRKGVVLKYMHLSQGLEPHARAAGLNR
;
A
#
# COMPACT_ATOMS: atom_id res chain seq x y z
N MET A 1 9.76 -3.48 -12.60
CA MET A 1 8.72 -4.54 -12.61
C MET A 1 8.51 -5.02 -11.18
N GLU A 2 7.35 -4.78 -10.57
CA GLU A 2 7.01 -5.49 -9.32
C GLU A 2 6.93 -6.99 -9.66
N LYS A 3 7.78 -7.81 -9.03
CA LYS A 3 7.69 -9.28 -9.14
C LYS A 3 6.25 -9.69 -8.83
N ASN A 4 5.70 -10.63 -9.58
CA ASN A 4 4.39 -11.21 -9.31
C ASN A 4 4.39 -11.71 -7.86
N ILE A 5 3.68 -11.01 -6.97
CA ILE A 5 3.67 -11.33 -5.55
C ILE A 5 2.66 -12.47 -5.37
N THR A 6 3.13 -13.69 -5.14
CA THR A 6 2.26 -14.77 -4.67
C THR A 6 1.82 -14.43 -3.26
N VAL A 7 0.53 -14.19 -3.07
CA VAL A 7 -0.02 -13.77 -1.78
C VAL A 7 -0.33 -15.00 -0.92
N ASP A 8 0.46 -15.19 0.13
CA ASP A 8 0.20 -16.19 1.17
C ASP A 8 -0.39 -15.52 2.41
N VAL A 9 -1.71 -15.56 2.48
CA VAL A 9 -2.44 -14.93 3.58
C VAL A 9 -2.23 -15.66 4.91
N LYS A 10 -1.86 -16.94 4.91
CA LYS A 10 -1.59 -17.67 6.16
C LYS A 10 -0.37 -17.09 6.88
N ASN A 11 0.71 -16.89 6.12
CA ASN A 11 1.95 -16.30 6.65
C ASN A 11 1.77 -14.82 7.02
N LEU A 12 0.99 -14.07 6.22
CA LEU A 12 0.59 -12.71 6.58
C LEU A 12 -0.18 -12.68 7.92
N ASP A 13 -1.23 -13.49 8.07
CA ASP A 13 -2.02 -13.53 9.31
C ASP A 13 -1.20 -14.04 10.50
N ALA A 14 -0.25 -14.97 10.30
CA ALA A 14 0.69 -15.38 11.33
C ALA A 14 1.57 -14.22 11.80
N PHE A 15 2.11 -13.43 10.86
CA PHE A 15 2.93 -12.25 11.17
C PHE A 15 2.12 -11.20 11.93
N LEU A 16 0.91 -10.88 11.45
CA LEU A 16 0.03 -9.89 12.08
C LEU A 16 -0.34 -10.28 13.52
N ARG A 17 -0.57 -11.57 13.77
CA ARG A 17 -0.87 -12.08 15.12
C ARG A 17 0.31 -11.96 16.08
N LYS A 18 1.55 -12.09 15.59
CA LYS A 18 2.77 -11.93 16.40
C LYS A 18 3.10 -10.46 16.67
N ASN A 19 2.73 -9.58 15.74
CA ASN A 19 3.01 -8.14 15.78
C ASN A 19 1.75 -7.29 16.04
N LYS A 20 0.83 -7.76 16.91
CA LYS A 20 -0.46 -7.07 17.17
C LYS A 20 -0.32 -5.62 17.65
N SER A 21 0.75 -5.30 18.38
CA SER A 21 1.01 -3.95 18.90
C SER A 21 1.66 -3.02 17.87
N LEU A 22 2.06 -3.54 16.71
CA LEU A 22 2.71 -2.76 15.66
C LEU A 22 1.65 -2.07 14.80
N ASP A 23 1.64 -0.74 14.83
CA ASP A 23 0.89 0.04 13.84
C ASP A 23 1.58 -0.04 12.48
N LEU A 24 1.10 -0.97 11.64
CA LEU A 24 1.62 -1.17 10.30
C LEU A 24 1.40 0.03 9.38
N ARG A 25 0.46 0.94 9.65
CA ARG A 25 0.33 2.17 8.84
C ARG A 25 1.54 3.07 9.03
N LYS A 26 2.15 3.06 10.22
CA LYS A 26 3.29 3.91 10.60
C LYS A 26 4.65 3.20 10.56
N ALA A 27 4.66 1.88 10.67
CA ALA A 27 5.89 1.09 10.69
C ALA A 27 6.82 1.40 9.50
N ASP A 28 8.12 1.48 9.77
CA ASP A 28 9.12 1.64 8.73
C ASP A 28 9.58 0.29 8.20
N LEU A 29 8.91 -0.17 7.15
CA LEU A 29 9.29 -1.41 6.44
C LEU A 29 10.25 -1.13 5.27
N ARG A 30 10.69 0.11 5.07
CA ARG A 30 11.60 0.47 3.96
C ARG A 30 13.05 0.25 4.35
N HIS A 31 13.39 0.52 5.61
CA HIS A 31 14.74 0.42 6.10
C HIS A 31 14.98 -0.88 6.89
N LYS A 32 16.20 -1.42 6.78
CA LYS A 32 16.61 -2.67 7.43
C LYS A 32 16.35 -2.67 8.95
N PRO A 33 16.67 -1.61 9.71
CA PRO A 33 16.42 -1.59 11.16
C PRO A 33 14.95 -1.80 11.52
N GLY A 34 14.01 -1.15 10.82
CA GLY A 34 12.59 -1.31 11.08
C GLY A 34 12.05 -2.70 10.70
N ILE A 35 12.65 -3.33 9.68
CA ILE A 35 12.36 -4.73 9.33
C ILE A 35 12.86 -5.68 10.41
N GLU A 36 14.09 -5.53 10.90
CA GLU A 36 14.66 -6.41 11.94
C GLU A 36 13.99 -6.22 13.30
N ALA A 37 13.41 -5.05 13.59
CA ALA A 37 12.66 -4.80 14.82
C ALA A 37 11.32 -5.58 14.90
N CYS A 38 10.84 -6.14 13.78
CA CYS A 38 9.60 -6.93 13.77
C CYS A 38 9.82 -8.34 14.34
N LYS A 39 8.77 -8.94 14.90
CA LYS A 39 8.80 -10.32 15.37
C LYS A 39 8.64 -11.29 14.20
N TRP A 40 9.75 -11.91 13.79
CA TRP A 40 9.81 -12.91 12.71
C TRP A 40 9.83 -14.36 13.18
N THR A 41 9.75 -14.62 14.49
CA THR A 41 9.83 -15.96 15.08
C THR A 41 8.97 -16.97 14.34
N GLY A 42 9.56 -18.00 13.73
CA GLY A 42 8.85 -19.02 12.94
C GLY A 42 8.34 -18.56 11.57
N LEU A 43 8.92 -17.50 11.00
CA LEU A 43 8.69 -16.96 9.65
C LEU A 43 10.01 -16.48 9.00
N GLU A 44 11.16 -16.88 9.56
CA GLU A 44 12.48 -16.40 9.14
C GLU A 44 12.83 -16.83 7.72
N GLN A 45 12.46 -18.05 7.33
CA GLN A 45 12.73 -18.57 5.98
C GLN A 45 11.83 -17.93 4.93
N GLU A 46 10.62 -17.54 5.33
CA GLU A 46 9.57 -16.95 4.51
C GLU A 46 9.72 -15.43 4.40
N LYS A 47 10.63 -14.82 5.17
CA LYS A 47 10.85 -13.37 5.20
C LYS A 47 11.07 -12.77 3.81
N GLY A 48 11.78 -13.49 2.92
CA GLY A 48 12.04 -13.05 1.55
C GLY A 48 10.77 -12.90 0.69
N THR A 49 9.79 -13.78 0.85
CA THR A 49 8.52 -13.76 0.09
C THR A 49 7.43 -12.96 0.81
N LEU A 50 7.47 -12.92 2.15
CA LEU A 50 6.51 -12.22 2.99
C LEU A 50 6.76 -10.71 3.05
N LEU A 51 8.01 -10.24 3.02
CA LEU A 51 8.30 -8.81 3.09
C LEU A 51 7.68 -7.99 1.94
N PRO A 52 7.75 -8.42 0.65
CA PRO A 52 7.02 -7.76 -0.43
C PRO A 52 5.50 -7.68 -0.18
N GLN A 53 4.90 -8.77 0.34
CA GLN A 53 3.47 -8.82 0.68
C GLN A 53 3.12 -7.85 1.81
N LEU A 54 3.93 -7.79 2.87
CA LEU A 54 3.74 -6.85 3.98
C LEU A 54 3.81 -5.40 3.50
N LYS A 55 4.75 -5.08 2.62
CA LYS A 55 4.86 -3.75 2.01
C LYS A 55 3.63 -3.42 1.15
N ALA A 56 3.11 -4.37 0.37
CA ALA A 56 1.88 -4.20 -0.40
C ALA A 56 0.67 -3.99 0.50
N TYR A 57 0.52 -4.84 1.52
CA TYR A 57 -0.51 -4.73 2.55
C TYR A 57 -0.47 -3.36 3.24
N GLN A 58 0.70 -2.91 3.68
CA GLN A 58 0.89 -1.57 4.27
C GLN A 58 0.47 -0.44 3.31
N ARG A 59 0.83 -0.53 2.03
CA ARG A 59 0.41 0.48 1.04
C ARG A 59 -1.10 0.55 0.93
N LEU A 60 -1.79 -0.58 0.89
CA LEU A 60 -3.26 -0.64 0.84
C LEU A 60 -3.88 -0.07 2.11
N LEU A 61 -3.38 -0.45 3.28
CA LEU A 61 -3.82 0.12 4.56
C LEU A 61 -3.75 1.65 4.53
N ARG A 62 -2.66 2.24 4.02
CA ARG A 62 -2.52 3.70 3.91
C ARG A 62 -3.49 4.39 2.95
N VAL A 63 -4.08 3.65 2.01
CA VAL A 63 -5.13 4.16 1.10
C VAL A 63 -6.50 4.04 1.74
N LEU A 64 -6.74 2.97 2.51
CA LEU A 64 -8.00 2.77 3.20
C LEU A 64 -8.18 3.79 4.34
N PRO A 65 -9.44 4.16 4.65
CA PRO A 65 -9.77 4.88 5.88
C PRO A 65 -9.22 4.17 7.11
N ASP A 66 -9.05 4.90 8.21
CA ASP A 66 -8.65 4.29 9.48
C ASP A 66 -9.79 3.40 10.03
N ASP A 67 -9.45 2.42 10.86
CA ASP A 67 -10.41 1.50 11.48
C ASP A 67 -11.40 2.25 12.41
N SER A 68 -11.03 3.44 12.89
CA SER A 68 -11.93 4.32 13.64
C SER A 68 -13.05 4.92 12.80
N ALA A 69 -12.85 5.06 11.48
CA ALA A 69 -13.84 5.59 10.56
C ALA A 69 -14.60 4.49 9.81
N VAL A 70 -13.96 3.35 9.56
CA VAL A 70 -14.55 2.21 8.85
C VAL A 70 -14.03 0.92 9.49
N PRO A 71 -14.87 0.10 10.13
CA PRO A 71 -14.40 -1.16 10.71
C PRO A 71 -13.90 -2.13 9.63
N ASN A 72 -13.01 -3.04 10.01
CA ASN A 72 -12.51 -4.13 9.16
C ASN A 72 -11.65 -3.68 7.96
N THR A 73 -10.98 -2.52 8.00
CA THR A 73 -10.11 -2.09 6.88
C THR A 73 -8.95 -3.05 6.64
N ALA A 74 -8.46 -3.71 7.69
CA ALA A 74 -7.48 -4.79 7.59
C ALA A 74 -7.96 -5.96 6.70
N ASN A 75 -9.22 -6.36 6.81
CA ASN A 75 -9.78 -7.45 6.00
C ASN A 75 -9.98 -7.01 4.55
N ILE A 76 -10.41 -5.77 4.32
CA ILE A 76 -10.50 -5.18 2.98
C ILE A 76 -9.11 -5.16 2.32
N ALA A 77 -8.07 -4.71 3.02
CA ALA A 77 -6.70 -4.70 2.49
C ALA A 77 -6.22 -6.11 2.14
N LYS A 78 -6.48 -7.12 2.98
CA LYS A 78 -6.15 -8.52 2.68
C LYS A 78 -6.89 -9.04 1.45
N ALA A 79 -8.17 -8.70 1.31
CA ALA A 79 -8.99 -9.13 0.17
C ALA A 79 -8.52 -8.49 -1.14
N LEU A 80 -8.19 -7.19 -1.14
CA LEU A 80 -7.59 -6.51 -2.29
C LEU A 80 -6.24 -7.13 -2.67
N LEU A 81 -5.40 -7.43 -1.68
CA LEU A 81 -4.12 -8.10 -1.87
C LEU A 81 -4.31 -9.48 -2.52
N LYS A 82 -5.24 -10.30 -2.02
CA LYS A 82 -5.59 -11.61 -2.62
C LYS A 82 -6.04 -11.49 -4.08
N LYS A 83 -6.67 -10.37 -4.46
CA LYS A 83 -7.11 -10.09 -5.82
C LYS A 83 -5.99 -9.53 -6.72
N GLY A 84 -4.75 -9.43 -6.23
CA GLY A 84 -3.60 -8.93 -6.98
C GLY A 84 -3.47 -7.40 -6.98
N ILE A 85 -4.25 -6.69 -6.16
CA ILE A 85 -4.19 -5.24 -6.02
C ILE A 85 -3.24 -4.93 -4.86
N HIS A 86 -2.08 -4.34 -5.15
CA HIS A 86 -0.95 -4.16 -4.23
C HIS A 86 -0.63 -2.69 -3.91
N SER A 87 -1.31 -1.74 -4.57
CA SER A 87 -0.99 -0.32 -4.45
C SER A 87 -2.14 0.61 -4.83
N ALA A 88 -2.04 1.86 -4.36
CA ALA A 88 -2.89 2.97 -4.80
C ALA A 88 -2.82 3.18 -6.32
N LEU A 89 -1.66 2.94 -6.92
CA LEU A 89 -1.43 3.21 -8.33
C LEU A 89 -2.28 2.28 -9.21
N GLN A 90 -2.32 0.98 -8.87
CA GLN A 90 -3.17 0.00 -9.56
C GLN A 90 -4.66 0.35 -9.43
N ILE A 91 -5.11 0.72 -8.22
CA ILE A 91 -6.49 1.18 -8.00
C ILE A 91 -6.82 2.39 -8.88
N ALA A 92 -5.91 3.37 -8.94
CA ALA A 92 -6.11 4.60 -9.70
C ALA A 92 -6.06 4.41 -11.23
N TYR A 93 -5.44 3.33 -11.72
CA TYR A 93 -5.44 2.98 -13.14
C TYR A 93 -6.73 2.28 -13.59
N THR A 94 -7.44 1.64 -12.66
CA THR A 94 -8.77 1.08 -12.95
C THR A 94 -9.81 2.21 -13.03
N PRO A 95 -10.69 2.24 -14.06
CA PRO A 95 -11.81 3.17 -14.10
C PRO A 95 -12.69 3.05 -12.84
N LYS A 96 -13.21 4.18 -12.33
CA LYS A 96 -13.95 4.22 -11.06
C LYS A 96 -15.09 3.20 -11.01
N LYS A 97 -15.93 3.18 -12.06
CA LYS A 97 -17.09 2.29 -12.17
C LYS A 97 -16.66 0.82 -12.09
N THR A 98 -15.68 0.42 -12.91
CA THR A 98 -15.08 -0.92 -12.90
C THR A 98 -14.50 -1.30 -11.55
N PHE A 99 -13.78 -0.38 -10.89
CA PHE A 99 -13.22 -0.66 -9.56
C PHE A 99 -14.32 -0.94 -8.52
N ILE A 100 -15.40 -0.15 -8.52
CA ILE A 100 -16.51 -0.33 -7.58
C ILE A 100 -17.24 -1.65 -7.86
N GLU A 101 -17.59 -1.92 -9.13
CA GLU A 101 -18.33 -3.12 -9.54
C GLU A 101 -17.53 -4.39 -9.24
N ASP A 102 -16.27 -4.46 -9.70
CA ASP A 102 -15.44 -5.64 -9.57
C ASP A 102 -15.08 -5.96 -8.10
N ASN A 103 -15.12 -4.96 -7.22
CA ASN A 103 -14.76 -5.11 -5.80
C ASN A 103 -15.96 -4.97 -4.85
N SER A 104 -17.19 -4.95 -5.34
CA SER A 104 -18.40 -4.77 -4.52
C SER A 104 -18.45 -5.73 -3.33
N LYS A 105 -18.13 -7.01 -3.54
CA LYS A 105 -18.07 -8.03 -2.46
C LYS A 105 -16.99 -7.73 -1.41
N ILE A 106 -15.84 -7.19 -1.82
CA ILE A 106 -14.75 -6.82 -0.90
C ILE A 106 -15.19 -5.67 0.01
N PHE A 107 -16.00 -4.75 -0.51
CA PHE A 107 -16.57 -3.63 0.23
C PHE A 107 -17.95 -3.93 0.81
N ALA A 108 -18.39 -5.20 0.87
CA ALA A 108 -19.70 -5.61 1.38
C ALA A 108 -20.90 -4.86 0.74
N GLY A 109 -20.77 -4.46 -0.52
CA GLY A 109 -21.78 -3.67 -1.24
C GLY A 109 -21.72 -2.16 -0.98
N ASP A 110 -20.83 -1.67 -0.12
CA ASP A 110 -20.65 -0.24 0.15
C ASP A 110 -19.90 0.45 -1.01
N ALA A 111 -20.68 0.91 -1.99
CA ALA A 111 -20.18 1.62 -3.15
C ALA A 111 -19.54 2.97 -2.78
N ASP A 112 -20.01 3.63 -1.73
CA ASP A 112 -19.48 4.92 -1.29
C ASP A 112 -18.09 4.77 -0.69
N LEU A 113 -17.86 3.72 0.12
CA LEU A 113 -16.53 3.38 0.61
C LEU A 113 -15.58 3.05 -0.53
N ALA A 114 -16.00 2.22 -1.48
CA ALA A 114 -15.21 1.90 -2.66
C ALA A 114 -14.85 3.15 -3.47
N GLU A 115 -15.81 4.08 -3.66
CA GLU A 115 -15.55 5.37 -4.30
C GLU A 115 -14.54 6.23 -3.51
N ARG A 116 -14.71 6.36 -2.18
CA ARG A 116 -13.78 7.14 -1.34
C ARG A 116 -12.35 6.59 -1.44
N VAL A 117 -12.20 5.27 -1.44
CA VAL A 117 -10.91 4.58 -1.60
C VAL A 117 -10.31 4.84 -2.98
N HIS A 118 -11.11 4.75 -4.04
CA HIS A 118 -10.68 5.07 -5.41
C HIS A 118 -10.21 6.52 -5.52
N ARG A 119 -11.00 7.46 -5.02
CA ARG A 119 -10.66 8.89 -5.02
C ARG A 119 -9.35 9.17 -4.29
N ARG A 120 -9.16 8.55 -3.12
CA ARG A 120 -7.91 8.67 -2.35
C ARG A 120 -6.72 8.07 -3.11
N ALA A 121 -6.90 6.94 -3.78
CA ALA A 121 -5.87 6.33 -4.60
C ALA A 121 -5.45 7.25 -5.77
N VAL A 122 -6.41 7.90 -6.44
CA VAL A 122 -6.16 8.90 -7.48
C VAL A 122 -5.39 10.10 -6.92
N ALA A 123 -5.76 10.60 -5.73
CA ALA A 123 -5.04 11.69 -5.07
C ALA A 123 -3.59 11.29 -4.75
N CYS A 124 -3.37 10.08 -4.23
CA CYS A 124 -2.02 9.54 -4.01
C CYS A 124 -1.21 9.50 -5.31
N ARG A 125 -1.79 9.03 -6.42
CA ARG A 125 -1.13 9.01 -7.73
C ARG A 125 -0.71 10.42 -8.16
N LYS A 126 -1.61 11.40 -8.06
CA LYS A 126 -1.30 12.80 -8.41
C LYS A 126 -0.12 13.32 -7.58
N GLY A 127 -0.11 13.06 -6.28
CA GLY A 127 1.00 13.46 -5.40
C GLY A 127 2.34 12.81 -5.78
N VAL A 128 2.34 11.55 -6.21
CA VAL A 128 3.56 10.87 -6.71
C VAL A 128 4.05 11.50 -8.01
N VAL A 129 3.14 11.76 -8.95
CA VAL A 129 3.48 12.39 -10.24
C VAL A 129 4.07 13.79 -10.03
N LEU A 130 3.46 14.62 -9.18
CA LEU A 130 3.99 15.95 -8.88
C LEU A 130 5.38 15.90 -8.26
N LYS A 131 5.61 15.00 -7.27
CA LYS A 131 6.95 14.81 -6.69
C LYS A 131 7.98 14.39 -7.73
N TYR A 132 7.61 13.49 -8.63
CA TYR A 132 8.50 13.06 -9.71
C TYR A 132 8.82 14.22 -10.66
N MET A 133 7.82 15.00 -11.07
CA MET A 133 8.01 16.18 -11.92
C MET A 133 8.95 17.20 -11.26
N HIS A 134 8.75 17.52 -9.98
CA HIS A 134 9.63 18.42 -9.24
C HIS A 134 11.08 17.92 -9.16
N LEU A 135 11.27 16.62 -8.89
CA LEU A 135 12.60 16.02 -8.88
C LEU A 135 13.25 16.08 -10.27
N SER A 136 12.50 15.78 -11.33
CA SER A 136 12.98 15.83 -12.70
C SER A 136 13.41 17.24 -13.09
N GLN A 137 12.56 18.23 -12.86
CA GLN A 137 12.83 19.64 -13.18
C GLN A 137 14.02 20.18 -12.38
N GLY A 138 14.13 19.85 -11.09
CA GLY A 138 15.29 20.22 -10.29
C GLY A 138 16.60 19.69 -10.90
N LEU A 139 16.58 18.48 -11.47
CA LEU A 139 17.77 17.88 -12.07
C LEU A 139 18.15 18.47 -13.44
N GLU A 140 17.31 19.33 -14.04
CA GLU A 140 17.59 19.95 -15.34
C GLU A 140 18.74 20.97 -15.26
N PRO A 141 19.53 21.14 -16.35
CA PRO A 141 20.73 21.98 -16.33
C PRO A 141 20.46 23.43 -15.92
N HIS A 142 19.30 23.99 -16.31
CA HIS A 142 18.94 25.36 -15.99
C HIS A 142 18.53 25.54 -14.51
N ALA A 143 17.86 24.55 -13.91
CA ALA A 143 17.52 24.57 -12.48
C ALA A 143 18.78 24.42 -11.60
N ARG A 144 19.76 23.62 -12.04
CA ARG A 144 21.08 23.53 -11.40
C ARG A 144 21.86 24.84 -11.51
N ALA A 145 21.85 25.48 -12.68
CA ALA A 145 22.50 26.78 -12.89
C ALA A 145 21.87 27.91 -12.05
N ALA A 146 20.56 27.83 -11.78
CA ALA A 146 19.83 28.79 -10.94
C ALA A 146 19.96 28.54 -9.41
N GLY A 147 20.71 27.52 -8.97
CA GLY A 147 20.91 27.25 -7.54
C GLY A 147 19.70 26.70 -6.79
N LEU A 148 18.67 26.22 -7.51
CA LEU A 148 17.40 25.73 -6.93
C LEU A 148 17.52 24.33 -6.27
N ASN A 149 18.70 23.70 -6.34
CA ASN A 149 19.02 22.43 -5.67
C ASN A 149 20.13 22.62 -4.63
N ARG A 150 19.83 23.26 -3.49
CA ARG A 150 20.63 23.10 -2.27
C ARG A 150 19.81 22.40 -1.20
#